data_AF-A0A1G7YCD9-F1
#
_entry.id   AF-A0A1G7YCD9-F1
#
_cell.length_a   1.000
_cell.length_b   1.000
_cell.length_c   1.000
_cell.angle_alpha   90.00
_cell.angle_beta   90.00
_cell.angle_gamma   90.00
#
_symmetry.space_group_name_H-M   'P 1'
#
loop_
_entity.id
_entity.type
_entity.pdbx_description
1 polymer ?
#
loop_
_entity_poly.entity_id
_entity_poly.type
_entity_poly.pdbx_seq_one_letter_code
_entity_poly.pdbx_strand_id
1 'polypeptide(L)'
;MKNLIILITLILCTNNALAQVGIGTTDPKSTLDINGNLSLKVVSLNGGPSGAATSIDDGVYINLTPTFGNADFELPDPRTVPGRIYILRNITDTETAYILTQGAGVEFFAGDSTSSTTVVNMTTAVGGGNLNKTLIFISDGSNWTYGKLGF
;
A
#
# COMPACT_ATOMS: atom_id res chain seq x y z
N MET A 1 -15.41 -24.25 -44.22
CA MET A 1 -14.54 -24.59 -43.07
C MET A 1 -13.80 -23.35 -42.51
N LYS A 2 -13.08 -22.58 -43.34
CA LYS A 2 -12.33 -21.38 -42.88
C LYS A 2 -13.21 -20.34 -42.16
N ASN A 3 -14.38 -20.01 -42.71
CA ASN A 3 -15.33 -19.07 -42.09
C ASN A 3 -15.95 -19.60 -40.80
N LEU A 4 -16.10 -20.91 -40.68
CA LEU A 4 -16.63 -21.57 -39.48
C LEU A 4 -15.60 -21.54 -38.35
N ILE A 5 -14.32 -21.78 -38.67
CA ILE A 5 -13.22 -21.66 -37.71
C ILE A 5 -13.10 -20.22 -37.21
N ILE A 6 -13.17 -19.23 -38.11
CA ILE A 6 -13.14 -17.81 -37.75
C ILE A 6 -14.29 -17.44 -36.82
N LEU A 7 -15.49 -17.94 -37.09
CA LEU A 7 -16.67 -17.69 -36.25
C LEU A 7 -16.52 -18.31 -34.85
N ILE A 8 -16.01 -19.54 -34.75
CA ILE A 8 -15.75 -20.23 -33.48
C ILE A 8 -14.68 -19.47 -32.67
N THR A 9 -13.59 -19.04 -33.30
CA THR A 9 -12.55 -18.26 -32.63
C THR A 9 -13.08 -16.92 -32.14
N LEU A 10 -13.92 -16.22 -32.94
CA LEU A 10 -14.50 -14.94 -32.55
C LEU A 10 -15.43 -15.07 -31.32
N ILE A 11 -16.22 -16.14 -31.24
CA ILE A 11 -17.10 -16.45 -30.10
C ILE A 11 -16.29 -16.79 -28.84
N LEU A 12 -15.14 -17.47 -28.99
CA LEU A 12 -14.26 -17.78 -27.85
C LEU A 12 -13.50 -16.54 -27.36
N CYS A 13 -13.20 -15.58 -28.24
CA CYS A 13 -12.53 -14.34 -27.88
C CYS A 13 -13.45 -13.32 -27.16
N THR A 14 -14.74 -13.25 -27.51
CA THR A 14 -15.68 -12.26 -26.94
C THR A 14 -16.10 -12.54 -25.49
N ASN A 15 -15.85 -13.75 -24.97
CA ASN A 15 -16.11 -14.10 -23.57
C ASN A 15 -15.05 -13.56 -22.59
N ASN A 16 -14.01 -12.86 -23.08
CA ASN A 16 -13.00 -12.19 -22.24
C ASN A 16 -13.32 -10.69 -21.99
N ALA A 17 -14.53 -10.22 -22.30
CA ALA A 17 -14.84 -8.78 -22.35
C ALA A 17 -14.97 -8.08 -20.98
N LEU A 18 -14.75 -8.77 -19.87
CA LEU A 18 -14.48 -8.18 -18.56
C LEU A 18 -13.23 -8.89 -18.04
N ALA A 19 -12.10 -8.18 -17.94
CA ALA A 19 -10.83 -8.75 -17.49
C ALA A 19 -10.90 -9.11 -15.99
N GLN A 20 -11.60 -10.18 -15.68
CA GLN A 20 -11.72 -10.73 -14.32
C GLN A 20 -10.70 -11.85 -14.17
N VAL A 21 -9.92 -11.79 -13.09
CA VAL A 21 -8.94 -12.81 -12.70
C VAL A 21 -9.47 -13.52 -11.47
N GLY A 22 -10.10 -14.67 -11.68
CA GLY A 22 -10.49 -15.59 -10.62
C GLY A 22 -9.42 -16.67 -10.43
N ILE A 23 -8.93 -16.84 -9.20
CA ILE A 23 -7.99 -17.91 -8.83
C ILE A 23 -8.67 -18.83 -7.82
N GLY A 24 -8.87 -20.10 -8.17
CA GLY A 24 -9.52 -21.08 -7.29
C GLY A 24 -11.04 -20.91 -7.12
N THR A 25 -11.68 -20.07 -7.95
CA THR A 25 -13.14 -19.86 -7.96
C THR A 25 -13.66 -19.86 -9.39
N THR A 26 -14.84 -20.45 -9.61
CA THR A 26 -15.55 -20.45 -10.91
C THR A 26 -16.57 -19.32 -11.03
N ASP A 27 -16.80 -18.57 -9.95
CA ASP A 27 -17.76 -17.47 -9.88
C ASP A 27 -17.14 -16.28 -9.12
N PRO A 28 -16.15 -15.57 -9.73
CA PRO A 28 -15.50 -14.42 -9.12
C PRO A 28 -16.49 -13.32 -8.72
N LYS A 29 -16.39 -12.81 -7.50
CA LYS A 29 -17.21 -11.71 -6.97
C LYS A 29 -16.55 -10.35 -7.05
N SER A 30 -15.34 -10.28 -7.58
CA SER A 30 -14.56 -9.07 -7.79
C SER A 30 -13.65 -9.24 -9.02
N THR A 31 -13.14 -8.13 -9.56
CA THR A 31 -12.24 -8.16 -10.73
C THR A 31 -10.99 -9.02 -10.46
N LEU A 32 -10.50 -9.02 -9.23
CA LEU A 32 -9.54 -10.00 -8.72
C LEU A 32 -10.20 -10.73 -7.57
N ASP A 33 -10.35 -12.04 -7.70
CA ASP A 33 -10.92 -12.91 -6.67
C ASP A 33 -9.99 -14.12 -6.45
N ILE A 34 -9.61 -14.36 -5.20
CA ILE A 34 -8.69 -15.43 -4.81
C ILE A 34 -9.37 -16.25 -3.72
N ASN A 35 -9.79 -17.46 -4.07
CA ASN A 35 -10.30 -18.44 -3.13
C ASN A 35 -9.14 -19.35 -2.64
N GLY A 36 -8.21 -18.72 -1.94
CA GLY A 36 -6.97 -19.33 -1.43
C GLY A 36 -6.20 -18.35 -0.56
N ASN A 37 -4.92 -18.64 -0.29
CA ASN A 37 -4.08 -17.71 0.46
C ASN A 37 -3.55 -16.60 -0.44
N LEU A 38 -3.56 -15.35 0.05
CA LEU A 38 -2.88 -14.23 -0.58
C LEU A 38 -1.47 -14.08 0.01
N SER A 39 -0.46 -14.47 -0.76
CA SER A 39 0.94 -14.21 -0.44
C SER A 39 1.39 -12.93 -1.15
N LEU A 40 1.91 -11.97 -0.39
CA LEU A 40 2.42 -10.70 -0.91
C LEU A 40 3.94 -10.66 -0.83
N LYS A 41 4.57 -9.93 -1.75
CA LYS A 41 6.00 -9.61 -1.65
C LYS A 41 6.25 -8.85 -0.35
N VAL A 42 7.23 -9.33 0.43
CA VAL A 42 7.78 -8.61 1.58
C VAL A 42 8.98 -7.81 1.10
N VAL A 43 8.93 -6.50 1.29
CA VAL A 43 10.04 -5.58 0.99
C VAL A 43 10.68 -5.16 2.30
N SER A 44 11.99 -4.94 2.32
CA SER A 44 12.71 -4.41 3.47
C SER A 44 13.52 -3.20 3.05
N LEU A 45 13.33 -2.07 3.74
CA LEU A 45 13.96 -0.79 3.45
C LEU A 45 14.72 -0.28 4.67
N ASN A 46 15.92 0.25 4.44
CA ASN A 46 16.60 1.06 5.45
C ASN A 46 16.08 2.50 5.33
N GLY A 47 16.04 3.24 6.44
CA GLY A 47 15.62 4.64 6.40
C GLY A 47 16.63 5.53 5.68
N GLY A 48 16.15 6.67 5.17
CA GLY A 48 16.97 7.73 4.61
C GLY A 48 17.11 8.91 5.59
N PRO A 49 18.07 9.82 5.37
CA PRO A 49 18.20 11.03 6.18
C PRO A 49 17.12 12.05 5.86
N SER A 50 16.94 13.03 6.75
CA SER A 50 16.03 14.16 6.52
C SER A 50 16.34 14.89 5.22
N GLY A 51 15.32 15.05 4.37
CA GLY A 51 15.44 15.65 3.04
C GLY A 51 15.88 14.69 1.93
N ALA A 52 16.21 13.43 2.27
CA ALA A 52 16.48 12.36 1.32
C ALA A 52 15.93 11.02 1.86
N ALA A 53 14.65 11.04 2.23
CA ALA A 53 13.92 9.89 2.72
C ALA A 53 13.94 8.73 1.70
N THR A 54 13.90 7.49 2.20
CA THR A 54 13.86 6.31 1.32
C THR A 54 12.46 6.13 0.73
N SER A 55 12.34 6.13 -0.58
CA SER A 55 11.06 5.93 -1.28
C SER A 55 10.47 4.54 -1.04
N ILE A 56 9.15 4.50 -0.89
CA ILE A 56 8.35 3.27 -0.79
C ILE A 56 7.52 3.15 -2.09
N ASP A 57 8.03 2.43 -3.09
CA ASP A 57 7.41 2.34 -4.42
C ASP A 57 7.07 0.91 -4.86
N ASP A 58 7.47 -0.11 -4.10
CA ASP A 58 7.33 -1.52 -4.44
C ASP A 58 6.79 -2.36 -3.27
N GLY A 59 5.86 -3.26 -3.57
CA GLY A 59 5.22 -4.16 -2.59
C GLY A 59 4.03 -3.55 -1.85
N VAL A 60 3.47 -4.35 -0.94
CA VAL A 60 2.37 -3.96 -0.05
C VAL A 60 2.82 -4.05 1.40
N TYR A 61 3.49 -5.13 1.80
CA TYR A 61 4.01 -5.31 3.15
C TYR A 61 5.50 -4.93 3.19
N ILE A 62 5.82 -3.89 3.95
CA ILE A 62 7.16 -3.28 3.97
C ILE A 62 7.70 -3.29 5.40
N ASN A 63 8.84 -3.96 5.60
CA ASN A 63 9.64 -3.84 6.80
C ASN A 63 10.51 -2.59 6.70
N LEU A 64 10.45 -1.75 7.73
CA LEU A 64 11.21 -0.52 7.84
C LEU A 64 12.28 -0.68 8.91
N THR A 65 13.52 -0.36 8.55
CA THR A 65 14.68 -0.38 9.44
C THR A 65 15.23 1.05 9.58
N PRO A 66 14.61 1.90 10.42
CA PRO A 66 15.18 3.21 10.75
C PRO A 66 16.47 3.02 11.55
N THR A 67 17.43 3.92 11.34
CA THR A 67 18.68 4.01 12.10
C THR A 67 18.92 5.45 12.52
N PHE A 68 19.80 5.67 13.50
CA PHE A 68 20.15 7.02 13.94
C PHE A 68 20.58 7.90 12.75
N GLY A 69 19.87 9.02 12.56
CA GLY A 69 20.11 9.94 11.44
C GLY A 69 19.53 9.52 10.09
N ASN A 70 19.02 8.28 9.97
CA ASN A 70 18.37 7.79 8.75
C ASN A 70 17.06 7.06 9.11
N ALA A 71 16.02 7.84 9.41
CA ALA A 71 14.76 7.37 9.97
C ALA A 71 13.55 7.64 9.06
N ASP A 72 13.78 8.25 7.90
CA ASP A 72 12.73 8.82 7.07
C ASP A 72 12.44 7.92 5.85
N PHE A 73 11.16 7.70 5.62
CA PHE A 73 10.63 6.95 4.48
C PHE A 73 9.53 7.77 3.80
N GLU A 74 9.42 7.66 2.48
CA GLU A 74 8.53 8.52 1.71
C GLU A 74 7.57 7.70 0.85
N LEU A 75 6.27 7.92 1.07
CA LEU A 75 5.21 7.40 0.21
C LEU A 75 5.10 8.26 -1.07
N PRO A 76 4.70 7.65 -2.21
CA PRO A 76 4.47 8.40 -3.44
C PRO A 76 3.29 9.36 -3.30
N ASP A 77 3.16 10.27 -4.25
CA ASP A 77 2.03 11.21 -4.29
C ASP A 77 0.71 10.42 -4.43
N PRO A 78 -0.20 10.47 -3.44
CA PRO A 78 -1.40 9.65 -3.40
C PRO A 78 -2.31 9.89 -4.60
N ARG A 79 -2.26 11.09 -5.20
CA ARG A 79 -3.03 11.46 -6.40
C ARG A 79 -2.63 10.65 -7.63
N THR A 80 -1.39 10.13 -7.64
CA THR A 80 -0.88 9.28 -8.72
C THR A 80 -1.14 7.79 -8.49
N VAL A 81 -1.53 7.42 -7.27
CA VAL A 81 -1.76 6.04 -6.85
C VAL A 81 -3.06 5.87 -6.05
N PRO A 82 -4.23 6.30 -6.58
CA PRO A 82 -5.50 6.21 -5.87
C PRO A 82 -5.83 4.75 -5.48
N GLY A 83 -6.26 4.53 -4.24
CA GLY A 83 -6.59 3.21 -3.71
C GLY A 83 -5.39 2.33 -3.36
N ARG A 84 -4.15 2.85 -3.49
CA ARG A 84 -2.94 2.08 -3.12
C ARG A 84 -2.86 1.86 -1.61
N ILE A 85 -2.49 0.64 -1.24
CA ILE A 85 -2.40 0.18 0.15
C ILE A 85 -0.95 -0.19 0.45
N TYR A 86 -0.45 0.28 1.59
CA TYR A 86 0.79 -0.16 2.20
C TYR A 86 0.56 -0.58 3.65
N ILE A 87 1.19 -1.68 4.04
CA ILE A 87 1.31 -2.14 5.42
C ILE A 87 2.77 -1.96 5.81
N LEU A 88 3.03 -0.95 6.63
CA LEU A 88 4.36 -0.57 7.04
C LEU A 88 4.62 -1.07 8.45
N ARG A 89 5.70 -1.82 8.66
CA ARG A 89 6.13 -2.27 9.99
C ARG A 89 7.51 -1.71 10.29
N ASN A 90 7.62 -0.90 11.33
CA ASN A 90 8.92 -0.68 11.95
C ASN A 90 9.36 -1.98 12.62
N ILE A 91 10.46 -2.57 12.15
CA ILE A 91 10.99 -3.82 12.69
C ILE A 91 12.08 -3.61 13.74
N THR A 92 12.46 -2.37 14.02
CA THR A 92 13.43 -2.04 15.07
C THR A 92 12.74 -1.70 16.40
N ASP A 93 13.53 -1.69 17.46
CA ASP A 93 13.16 -1.32 18.83
C ASP A 93 14.02 -0.17 19.37
N THR A 94 14.84 0.44 18.51
CA THR A 94 15.81 1.50 18.88
C THR A 94 15.46 2.85 18.29
N GLU A 95 14.84 2.88 17.10
CA GLU A 95 14.63 4.11 16.34
C GLU A 95 13.19 4.20 15.83
N THR A 96 12.66 5.42 15.81
CA THR A 96 11.32 5.70 15.25
C THR A 96 11.41 5.76 13.74
N ALA A 97 10.46 5.16 13.03
CA ALA A 97 10.28 5.43 11.60
C ALA A 97 9.35 6.63 11.40
N TYR A 98 9.77 7.56 10.54
CA TYR A 98 8.97 8.70 10.11
C TYR A 98 8.50 8.48 8.68
N ILE A 99 7.19 8.62 8.47
CA ILE A 99 6.59 8.47 7.15
C ILE A 99 6.22 9.85 6.62
N LEU A 100 6.80 10.17 5.47
CA LEU A 100 6.58 11.37 4.69
C LEU A 100 5.77 11.02 3.44
N THR A 101 5.27 12.03 2.74
CA THR A 101 4.59 11.86 1.46
C THR A 101 5.13 12.85 0.44
N GLN A 102 5.22 12.41 -0.81
CA GLN A 102 5.41 13.30 -1.95
C GLN A 102 4.14 14.11 -2.22
N GLY A 103 4.34 15.23 -2.92
CA GLY A 103 3.27 16.12 -3.38
C GLY A 103 3.03 17.31 -2.45
N ALA A 104 3.22 18.52 -2.98
CA ALA A 104 2.90 19.73 -2.24
C ALA A 104 1.40 19.78 -1.90
N GLY A 105 1.09 20.07 -0.62
CA GLY A 105 -0.28 20.13 -0.09
C GLY A 105 -0.93 18.78 0.15
N VAL A 106 -0.18 17.69 0.05
CA VAL A 106 -0.64 16.35 0.45
C VAL A 106 -0.38 16.15 1.93
N GLU A 107 -1.36 15.61 2.64
CA GLU A 107 -1.28 15.37 4.08
C GLU A 107 -1.69 13.94 4.45
N PHE A 108 -1.47 13.60 5.72
CA PHE A 108 -1.90 12.37 6.36
C PHE A 108 -3.07 12.61 7.31
N PHE A 109 -4.07 11.74 7.26
CA PHE A 109 -5.21 11.73 8.18
C PHE A 109 -5.27 10.38 8.90
N ALA A 110 -5.35 10.39 10.23
CA ALA A 110 -5.64 9.15 10.95
C ALA A 110 -7.08 8.73 10.61
N GLY A 111 -7.35 7.43 10.49
CA GLY A 111 -8.66 6.91 10.08
C GLY A 111 -9.83 7.27 11.02
N ASP A 112 -9.54 7.79 12.21
CA ASP A 112 -10.49 8.26 13.22
C ASP A 112 -10.43 9.78 13.45
N SER A 113 -9.71 10.54 12.62
CA SER A 113 -9.47 11.96 12.82
C SER A 113 -9.61 12.77 11.52
N THR A 114 -10.11 13.99 11.65
CA THR A 114 -10.11 15.00 10.58
C THR A 114 -8.91 15.93 10.65
N SER A 115 -8.07 15.80 11.68
CA SER A 115 -6.83 16.59 11.81
C SER A 115 -5.73 15.99 10.96
N SER A 116 -5.06 16.84 10.20
CA SER A 116 -3.97 16.44 9.32
C SER A 116 -2.59 16.54 9.97
N THR A 117 -1.63 15.81 9.40
CA THR A 117 -0.19 15.97 9.65
C THR A 117 0.57 15.80 8.35
N THR A 118 1.75 16.41 8.24
CA THR A 118 2.64 16.26 7.07
C THR A 118 3.64 15.12 7.24
N VAL A 119 3.84 14.64 8.48
CA VAL A 119 4.71 13.50 8.80
C VAL A 119 4.03 12.62 9.84
N VAL A 120 4.10 11.30 9.65
CA VAL A 120 3.62 10.31 10.63
C VAL A 120 4.80 9.76 11.41
N ASN A 121 4.88 10.10 12.70
CA ASN A 121 5.75 9.42 13.65
C ASN A 121 5.13 8.07 14.01
N MET A 122 5.68 6.97 13.52
CA MET A 122 5.06 5.64 13.71
C MET A 122 4.92 5.25 15.18
N THR A 123 5.79 5.71 16.08
CA THR A 123 5.76 5.37 17.51
C THR A 123 4.49 5.91 18.18
N THR A 124 4.23 7.21 17.98
CA THR A 124 3.13 7.93 18.64
C THR A 124 1.84 7.97 17.82
N ALA A 125 1.90 7.65 16.53
CA ALA A 125 0.75 7.57 15.65
C ALA A 125 -0.34 6.62 16.18
N VAL A 126 -1.61 7.05 16.12
CA VAL A 126 -2.81 6.25 16.47
C VAL A 126 -2.77 5.64 17.88
N GLY A 127 -2.37 6.43 18.88
CA GLY A 127 -2.43 6.07 20.30
C GLY A 127 -1.51 4.90 20.69
N GLY A 128 -0.25 5.21 21.04
CA GLY A 128 0.70 4.25 21.59
C GLY A 128 2.10 4.84 21.72
N GLY A 129 3.06 4.09 22.27
CA GLY A 129 4.45 4.55 22.51
C GLY A 129 5.52 3.50 22.20
N ASN A 130 5.18 2.45 21.43
CA ASN A 130 6.12 1.40 21.06
C ASN A 130 6.76 1.71 19.70
N LEU A 131 8.08 1.51 19.61
CA LEU A 131 8.84 1.71 18.37
C LEU A 131 8.49 0.67 17.31
N ASN A 132 8.35 -0.60 17.72
CA ASN A 132 7.99 -1.70 16.83
C ASN A 132 6.48 -1.70 16.56
N LYS A 133 6.05 -0.99 15.52
CA LYS A 133 4.63 -0.77 15.22
C LYS A 133 4.33 -1.07 13.76
N THR A 134 3.11 -1.57 13.52
CA THR A 134 2.57 -1.77 12.19
C THR A 134 1.40 -0.84 11.97
N LEU A 135 1.46 -0.06 10.89
CA LEU A 135 0.39 0.81 10.43
C LEU A 135 0.01 0.45 9.00
N ILE A 136 -1.25 0.65 8.66
CA ILE A 136 -1.76 0.60 7.29
C ILE A 136 -1.92 2.02 6.77
N PHE A 137 -1.55 2.24 5.51
CA PHE A 137 -1.70 3.48 4.77
C PHE A 137 -2.50 3.21 3.50
N ILE A 138 -3.49 4.05 3.21
CA ILE A 138 -4.38 3.92 2.06
C ILE A 138 -4.49 5.27 1.39
N SER A 139 -4.20 5.34 0.09
CA SER A 139 -4.44 6.53 -0.71
C SER A 139 -5.94 6.66 -0.99
N ASP A 140 -6.53 7.81 -0.66
CA ASP A 140 -7.90 8.15 -1.05
C ASP A 140 -7.97 8.85 -2.43
N GLY A 141 -6.82 8.98 -3.11
CA GLY A 141 -6.67 9.70 -4.37
C GLY A 141 -6.39 11.20 -4.24
N SER A 142 -6.35 11.74 -3.02
CA SER A 142 -5.96 13.13 -2.72
C SER A 142 -4.89 13.20 -1.62
N ASN A 143 -5.08 12.41 -0.56
CA ASN A 143 -4.26 12.34 0.65
C ASN A 143 -4.05 10.88 1.06
N TRP A 144 -3.25 10.69 2.12
CA TRP A 144 -3.07 9.38 2.74
C TRP A 144 -3.90 9.27 4.01
N THR A 145 -4.75 8.24 4.10
CA THR A 145 -5.38 7.82 5.36
C THR A 145 -4.56 6.72 6.00
N TYR A 146 -4.36 6.75 7.33
CA TYR A 146 -3.61 5.71 8.03
C TYR A 146 -4.25 5.24 9.34
N GLY A 147 -3.89 4.03 9.79
CA GLY A 147 -4.43 3.43 11.01
C GLY A 147 -3.59 2.28 11.54
N LYS A 148 -3.88 1.81 12.76
CA LYS A 148 -3.33 0.56 13.31
C LYS A 148 -4.12 -0.65 12.79
N LEU A 149 -3.46 -1.81 12.68
CA LEU A 149 -4.16 -3.07 12.41
C LEU A 149 -4.74 -3.62 13.73
N GLY A 150 -6.05 -3.80 13.80
CA GLY A 150 -6.76 -4.28 14.99
C GLY A 150 -7.40 -3.17 15.83
N PHE A 151 -8.42 -3.52 16.61
CA PHE A 151 -9.16 -2.62 17.51
C PHE A 151 -8.41 -2.38 18.82
#